data_AF-A0A820L7K2-F1
#
_entry.id   AF-A0A820L7K2-F1
#
_cell.length_a   1.000
_cell.length_b   1.000
_cell.length_c   1.000
_cell.angle_alpha   90.00
_cell.angle_beta   90.00
_cell.angle_gamma   90.00
#
_symmetry.space_group_name_H-M   'P 1'
#
loop_
_entity.id
_entity.type
_entity.pdbx_description
1 polymer ?
#
loop_
_entity_poly.entity_id
_entity_poly.type
_entity_poly.pdbx_seq_one_letter_code
_entity_poly.pdbx_strand_id
1 'polypeptide(L)'
;HEMSKYLNKDFIEARFHMFEHIIYGQHVDKALAIKIIEKMDKHLGELLGQLYVSRYFPFEARERTINLVRNLIDAYYERIDNIHWLNNITKEKALKKLETLNIKIGYPSKWRSYDDIYIDRSSYFNSISSILQHDYRKKIEDLKRLVDRDEWEFSPQTVNAFYYAPLNEIMFPAAVLQEPLFSFFADDALNYGAIGY
;
A
#
# COMPACT_ATOMS: atom_id res chain seq x y z
N HIS A 1 -2.66 -11.12 -25.47
CA HIS A 1 -1.38 -10.73 -24.87
C HIS A 1 -1.43 -10.73 -23.33
N GLU A 2 -2.34 -10.01 -22.69
CA GLU A 2 -2.47 -9.94 -21.20
C GLU A 2 -2.69 -11.30 -20.50
N MET A 3 -3.49 -12.20 -21.10
CA MET A 3 -3.86 -13.48 -20.48
C MET A 3 -2.84 -14.60 -20.64
N SER A 4 -1.80 -14.42 -21.48
CA SER A 4 -0.83 -15.50 -21.78
C SER A 4 -0.05 -15.95 -20.54
N LYS A 5 0.08 -15.07 -19.53
CA LYS A 5 0.69 -15.34 -18.22
C LYS A 5 -0.08 -16.34 -17.34
N TYR A 6 -1.25 -16.78 -17.79
CA TYR A 6 -2.12 -17.73 -17.09
C TYR A 6 -2.38 -19.03 -17.90
N LEU A 7 -1.66 -19.20 -19.01
CA LEU A 7 -1.81 -20.35 -19.91
C LEU A 7 -0.65 -21.33 -19.72
N ASN A 8 -0.41 -22.19 -20.72
CA ASN A 8 0.63 -23.21 -20.67
C ASN A 8 2.05 -22.60 -20.57
N LYS A 9 3.02 -23.48 -20.31
CA LYS A 9 4.42 -23.13 -20.11
C LYS A 9 5.02 -22.32 -21.28
N ASP A 10 4.71 -22.70 -22.52
CA ASP A 10 5.25 -22.06 -23.72
C ASP A 10 4.88 -20.56 -23.80
N PHE A 11 3.63 -20.21 -23.47
CA PHE A 11 3.18 -18.83 -23.41
C PHE A 11 3.85 -18.01 -22.29
N ILE A 12 4.13 -18.66 -21.15
CA ILE A 12 4.81 -18.04 -20.01
C ILE A 12 6.28 -17.77 -20.37
N GLU A 13 6.96 -18.74 -20.97
CA GLU A 13 8.38 -18.63 -21.37
C GLU A 13 8.59 -17.58 -22.46
N ALA A 14 7.74 -17.56 -23.50
CA ALA A 14 7.81 -16.55 -24.54
C ALA A 14 7.63 -15.13 -23.98
N ARG A 15 6.72 -14.99 -22.99
CA ARG A 15 6.52 -13.72 -22.29
C ARG A 15 7.73 -13.34 -21.43
N PHE A 16 8.28 -14.28 -20.65
CA PHE A 16 9.46 -14.03 -19.82
C PHE A 16 10.65 -13.58 -20.68
N HIS A 17 10.91 -14.30 -21.77
CA HIS A 17 12.00 -13.96 -22.69
C HIS A 17 11.86 -12.53 -23.23
N MET A 18 10.67 -12.17 -23.70
CA MET A 18 10.44 -10.85 -24.29
C MET A 18 10.46 -9.70 -23.27
N PHE A 19 9.82 -9.86 -22.13
CA PHE A 19 9.54 -8.74 -21.21
C PHE A 19 10.44 -8.70 -19.98
N GLU A 20 10.96 -9.82 -19.51
CA GLU A 20 11.76 -9.87 -18.28
C GLU A 20 13.24 -10.05 -18.61
N HIS A 21 13.57 -10.94 -19.55
CA HIS A 21 14.95 -11.17 -19.97
C HIS A 21 15.50 -10.01 -20.82
N ILE A 22 14.84 -9.68 -21.94
CA ILE A 22 15.33 -8.63 -22.85
C ILE A 22 15.26 -7.24 -22.22
N ILE A 23 14.15 -6.89 -21.57
CA ILE A 23 13.94 -5.52 -21.06
C ILE A 23 14.63 -5.30 -19.71
N TYR A 24 14.52 -6.27 -18.78
CA TYR A 24 15.00 -6.11 -17.40
C TYR A 24 16.28 -6.92 -17.09
N GLY A 25 16.84 -7.65 -18.07
CA GLY A 25 18.07 -8.42 -17.90
C GLY A 25 17.95 -9.62 -16.96
N GLN A 26 16.73 -10.07 -16.63
CA GLN A 26 16.55 -11.19 -15.70
C GLN A 26 16.97 -12.50 -16.37
N HIS A 27 17.90 -13.22 -15.73
CA HIS A 27 18.36 -14.53 -16.23
C HIS A 27 17.46 -15.69 -15.81
N VAL A 28 16.74 -15.54 -14.70
CA VAL A 28 15.90 -16.59 -14.12
C VAL A 28 14.54 -16.01 -13.82
N ASP A 29 13.50 -16.75 -14.22
CA ASP A 29 12.12 -16.37 -13.96
C ASP A 29 11.75 -16.60 -12.48
N LYS A 30 10.85 -15.77 -11.95
CA LYS A 30 10.37 -15.90 -10.57
C LYS A 30 9.68 -17.25 -10.38
N ALA A 31 9.90 -17.84 -9.20
CA ALA A 31 9.18 -19.05 -8.79
C ALA A 31 7.66 -18.83 -8.87
N LEU A 32 6.93 -19.89 -9.25
CA LEU A 32 5.47 -19.82 -9.44
C LEU A 32 4.75 -19.34 -8.17
N ALA A 33 5.21 -19.76 -6.99
CA ALA A 33 4.63 -19.33 -5.72
C ALA A 33 4.70 -17.81 -5.53
N ILE A 34 5.87 -17.20 -5.80
CA ILE A 34 6.06 -15.74 -5.71
C ILE A 34 5.14 -15.04 -6.70
N LYS A 35 5.08 -15.54 -7.94
CA LYS A 35 4.16 -15.02 -8.95
C LYS A 35 2.72 -15.06 -8.47
N ILE A 36 2.25 -16.15 -7.86
CA ILE A 36 0.87 -16.26 -7.36
C ILE A 36 0.64 -15.26 -6.23
N ILE A 37 1.57 -15.16 -5.28
CA ILE A 37 1.51 -14.20 -4.16
C ILE A 37 1.39 -12.77 -4.69
N GLU A 38 2.19 -12.37 -5.69
CA GLU A 38 2.11 -11.04 -6.29
C GLU A 38 0.74 -10.75 -6.95
N LYS A 39 0.10 -11.74 -7.58
CA LYS A 39 -1.26 -11.56 -8.12
C LYS A 39 -2.28 -11.45 -6.98
N MET A 40 -2.16 -12.30 -5.97
CA MET A 40 -3.07 -12.27 -4.83
C MET A 40 -2.93 -10.94 -4.07
N ASP A 41 -1.73 -10.43 -3.86
CA ASP A 41 -1.50 -9.14 -3.22
C ASP A 41 -2.10 -7.99 -4.05
N LYS A 42 -1.91 -8.02 -5.37
CA LYS A 42 -2.45 -7.00 -6.27
C LYS A 42 -3.98 -6.91 -6.26
N HIS A 43 -4.67 -8.04 -6.19
CA HIS A 43 -6.11 -8.10 -6.43
C HIS A 43 -6.93 -8.41 -5.15
N LEU A 44 -6.34 -9.17 -4.25
CA LEU A 44 -6.92 -9.63 -2.98
C LEU A 44 -6.07 -9.14 -1.78
N GLY A 45 -5.35 -8.02 -1.96
CA GLY A 45 -4.38 -7.53 -1.00
C GLY A 45 -4.96 -7.27 0.38
N GLU A 46 -6.19 -6.76 0.49
CA GLU A 46 -6.83 -6.53 1.78
C GLU A 46 -7.22 -7.84 2.50
N LEU A 47 -7.60 -8.89 1.78
CA LEU A 47 -7.85 -10.21 2.38
C LEU A 47 -6.56 -10.80 2.98
N LEU A 48 -5.47 -10.71 2.23
CA LEU A 48 -4.15 -11.10 2.74
C LEU A 48 -3.71 -10.20 3.89
N GLY A 49 -4.03 -8.91 3.82
CA GLY A 49 -3.74 -7.91 4.84
C GLY A 49 -4.35 -8.23 6.18
N GLN A 50 -5.61 -8.68 6.22
CA GLN A 50 -6.25 -9.14 7.46
C GLN A 50 -5.46 -10.25 8.15
N LEU A 51 -4.99 -11.23 7.39
CA LEU A 51 -4.18 -12.34 7.90
C LEU A 51 -2.78 -11.87 8.30
N TYR A 52 -2.20 -10.92 7.55
CA TYR A 52 -0.89 -10.38 7.86
C TYR A 52 -0.91 -9.60 9.18
N VAL A 53 -1.82 -8.64 9.34
CA VAL A 53 -1.85 -7.79 10.54
C VAL A 53 -2.20 -8.55 11.80
N SER A 54 -3.14 -9.52 11.70
CA SER A 54 -3.50 -10.36 12.84
C SER A 54 -2.34 -11.22 13.37
N ARG A 55 -1.32 -11.47 12.54
CA ARG A 55 -0.16 -12.30 12.91
C ARG A 55 1.09 -11.50 13.22
N TYR A 56 1.31 -10.38 12.53
CA TYR A 56 2.61 -9.72 12.47
C TYR A 56 2.59 -8.24 12.88
N PHE A 57 1.42 -7.62 13.07
CA PHE A 57 1.34 -6.20 13.38
C PHE A 57 0.52 -5.93 14.64
N PRO A 58 1.17 -5.83 15.82
CA PRO A 58 0.48 -5.60 17.08
C PRO A 58 -0.14 -4.19 17.15
N PHE A 59 -1.23 -4.06 17.91
CA PHE A 59 -1.96 -2.81 18.05
C PHE A 59 -1.09 -1.69 18.63
N GLU A 60 -0.20 -2.04 19.56
CA GLU A 60 0.72 -1.13 20.24
C GLU A 60 1.74 -0.50 19.28
N ALA A 61 2.18 -1.25 18.26
CA ALA A 61 3.04 -0.71 17.21
C ALA A 61 2.32 0.38 16.42
N ARG A 62 1.02 0.19 16.13
CA ARG A 62 0.20 1.19 15.46
C ARG A 62 0.10 2.48 16.27
N GLU A 63 -0.23 2.39 17.55
CA GLU A 63 -0.38 3.56 18.42
C GLU A 63 0.95 4.32 18.58
N ARG A 64 2.07 3.61 18.71
CA ARG A 64 3.39 4.24 18.77
C ARG A 64 3.72 4.99 17.48
N THR A 65 3.44 4.41 16.32
CA THR A 65 3.64 5.11 15.03
C THR A 65 2.71 6.32 14.88
N ILE A 66 1.47 6.24 15.35
CA ILE A 66 0.55 7.40 15.37
C ILE A 66 1.17 8.56 16.16
N ASN A 67 1.74 8.29 17.34
CA ASN A 67 2.38 9.31 18.14
C ASN A 67 3.64 9.87 17.48
N LEU A 68 4.46 9.03 16.84
CA LEU A 68 5.63 9.48 16.08
C LEU A 68 5.22 10.44 14.96
N VAL A 69 4.20 10.08 14.18
CA VAL A 69 3.71 10.93 13.08
C VAL A 69 3.14 12.25 13.60
N ARG A 70 2.43 12.26 14.73
CA ARG A 70 1.95 13.49 15.38
C ARG A 70 3.11 14.41 15.74
N ASN A 71 4.14 13.88 16.38
CA ASN A 71 5.33 14.66 16.76
C ASN A 71 6.02 15.27 15.53
N LEU A 72 6.06 14.56 14.39
CA LEU A 72 6.60 15.11 13.14
C LEU A 72 5.72 16.22 12.56
N ILE A 73 4.39 16.08 12.62
CA ILE A 73 3.46 17.11 12.19
C ILE A 73 3.63 18.38 13.01
N ASP A 74 3.77 18.26 14.34
CA ASP A 74 3.99 19.40 15.22
C ASP A 74 5.32 20.09 14.90
N ALA A 75 6.40 19.33 14.70
CA ALA A 75 7.69 19.87 14.30
C ALA A 75 7.62 20.58 12.92
N TYR A 76 6.84 20.05 11.98
CA TYR A 76 6.61 20.68 10.68
C TYR A 76 5.80 21.98 10.80
N TYR A 77 4.81 22.01 11.70
CA TYR A 77 4.04 23.21 12.00
C TYR A 77 4.96 24.33 12.49
N GLU A 78 5.77 24.05 13.51
CA GLU A 78 6.75 25.00 14.06
C GLU A 78 7.73 25.48 12.99
N ARG A 79 8.21 24.56 12.15
CA ARG A 79 9.12 24.90 11.04
C ARG A 79 8.49 25.86 10.04
N ILE A 80 7.24 25.62 9.64
CA ILE A 80 6.53 26.48 8.68
C ILE A 80 6.29 27.86 9.30
N ASP A 81 5.91 27.93 10.58
CA ASP A 81 5.65 29.20 11.26
C ASP A 81 6.92 30.06 11.34
N ASN A 82 8.06 29.44 11.64
CA ASN A 82 9.34 30.14 11.80
C ASN A 82 10.10 30.42 10.49
N ILE A 83 9.65 29.94 9.33
CA ILE A 83 10.43 30.05 8.09
C ILE A 83 10.41 31.48 7.52
N HIS A 84 11.56 32.12 7.33
CA HIS A 84 11.61 33.56 6.99
C HIS A 84 11.44 33.87 5.50
N TRP A 85 11.64 32.91 4.61
CA TRP A 85 11.54 33.15 3.16
C TRP A 85 10.11 33.05 2.61
N LEU A 86 9.16 32.50 3.38
CA LEU A 86 7.75 32.50 3.04
C LEU A 86 7.06 33.74 3.60
N ASN A 87 6.23 34.39 2.78
CA ASN A 87 5.30 35.40 3.25
C ASN A 87 4.15 34.76 4.07
N ASN A 88 3.45 35.58 4.86
CA ASN A 88 2.40 35.11 5.76
C ASN A 88 1.24 34.41 5.04
N ILE A 89 0.86 34.89 3.84
CA ILE A 89 -0.25 34.30 3.06
C ILE A 89 0.10 32.86 2.62
N THR A 90 1.34 32.62 2.22
CA THR A 90 1.79 31.29 1.84
C THR A 90 1.95 30.38 3.07
N LYS A 91 2.42 30.91 4.20
CA LYS A 91 2.47 30.15 5.47
C LYS A 91 1.09 29.66 5.88
N GLU A 92 0.09 30.54 5.90
CA GLU A 92 -1.29 30.19 6.26
C GLU A 92 -1.83 29.05 5.38
N LYS A 93 -1.59 29.12 4.06
CA LYS A 93 -1.99 28.04 3.13
C LYS A 93 -1.23 26.73 3.39
N ALA A 94 0.05 26.79 3.72
CA ALA A 94 0.85 25.62 4.04
C ALA A 94 0.39 24.95 5.34
N LEU A 95 0.11 25.74 6.39
CA LEU A 95 -0.45 25.25 7.64
C LEU A 95 -1.83 24.63 7.43
N LYS A 96 -2.72 25.27 6.67
CA LYS A 96 -4.02 24.70 6.32
C LYS A 96 -3.92 23.37 5.57
N LYS A 97 -2.90 23.20 4.72
CA LYS A 97 -2.62 21.92 4.07
C LYS A 97 -2.17 20.88 5.09
N LEU A 98 -1.29 21.25 6.03
CA LEU A 98 -0.84 20.35 7.08
C LEU A 98 -1.98 19.91 8.02
N GLU A 99 -2.88 20.84 8.39
CA GLU A 99 -4.07 20.58 9.21
C GLU A 99 -5.06 19.60 8.57
N THR A 100 -5.11 19.56 7.24
CA THR A 100 -6.02 18.70 6.47
C THR A 100 -5.37 17.40 6.01
N LEU A 101 -4.17 17.08 6.51
CA LEU A 101 -3.43 15.88 6.17
C LEU A 101 -4.17 14.64 6.71
N ASN A 102 -4.54 13.74 5.82
CA ASN A 102 -5.09 12.45 6.20
C ASN A 102 -3.94 11.47 6.52
N ILE A 103 -4.07 10.69 7.59
CA ILE A 103 -2.98 9.82 8.07
C ILE A 103 -3.51 8.39 8.17
N LYS A 104 -2.91 7.48 7.40
CA LYS A 104 -3.25 6.05 7.38
C LYS A 104 -2.07 5.23 7.87
N ILE A 105 -2.26 4.49 8.97
CA ILE A 105 -1.21 3.72 9.63
C ILE A 105 -1.62 2.27 9.84
N GLY A 106 -0.78 1.35 9.38
CA GLY A 106 -0.90 -0.09 9.50
C GLY A 106 -1.89 -0.69 8.50
N TYR A 107 -3.18 -0.46 8.76
CA TYR A 107 -4.28 -1.14 8.08
C TYR A 107 -5.61 -0.37 8.15
N PRO A 108 -6.55 -0.64 7.23
CA PRO A 108 -7.87 0.00 7.23
C PRO A 108 -8.69 -0.36 8.46
N SER A 109 -9.54 0.59 8.89
CA SER A 109 -10.58 0.33 9.90
C SER A 109 -11.73 -0.51 9.34
N LYS A 110 -11.96 -0.44 8.02
CA LYS A 110 -13.01 -1.16 7.30
C LYS A 110 -12.39 -1.90 6.12
N TRP A 111 -12.60 -3.21 6.09
CA TRP A 111 -12.10 -4.08 5.03
C TRP A 111 -13.04 -4.13 3.83
N ARG A 112 -12.47 -4.26 2.64
CA ARG A 112 -13.18 -4.56 1.40
C ARG A 112 -13.87 -5.94 1.48
N SER A 113 -15.08 -6.03 0.96
CA SER A 113 -15.78 -7.29 0.73
C SER A 113 -15.32 -7.91 -0.60
N TYR A 114 -15.24 -9.23 -0.60
CA TYR A 114 -14.89 -10.07 -1.74
C TYR A 114 -15.89 -11.22 -1.91
N ASP A 115 -17.12 -11.04 -1.42
CA ASP A 115 -18.16 -12.09 -1.32
C ASP A 115 -18.65 -12.57 -2.71
N ASP A 116 -18.35 -11.79 -3.75
CA ASP A 116 -18.69 -12.01 -5.15
C ASP A 116 -17.57 -12.71 -5.95
N ILE A 117 -16.46 -13.07 -5.30
CA ILE A 117 -15.35 -13.81 -5.91
C ILE A 117 -15.56 -15.32 -5.73
N TYR A 118 -15.42 -16.04 -6.84
CA TYR A 118 -15.42 -17.50 -6.87
C TYR A 118 -14.02 -18.04 -7.13
N ILE A 119 -13.54 -18.92 -6.24
CA ILE A 119 -12.25 -19.59 -6.37
C ILE A 119 -12.48 -21.07 -6.71
N ASP A 120 -11.97 -21.47 -7.87
CA ASP A 120 -12.03 -22.81 -8.41
C ASP A 120 -10.68 -23.52 -8.25
N ARG A 121 -10.62 -24.51 -7.35
CA ARG A 121 -9.39 -25.30 -7.13
C ARG A 121 -8.99 -26.13 -8.35
N SER A 122 -9.92 -26.41 -9.26
CA SER A 122 -9.68 -27.16 -10.48
C SER A 122 -9.24 -26.28 -11.67
N SER A 123 -9.44 -24.96 -11.57
CA SER A 123 -9.10 -24.02 -12.65
C SER A 123 -8.59 -22.69 -12.10
N TYR A 124 -7.27 -22.51 -12.20
CA TYR A 124 -6.61 -21.24 -11.90
C TYR A 124 -7.12 -20.11 -12.80
N PHE A 125 -7.39 -20.40 -14.08
CA PHE A 125 -7.92 -19.41 -15.02
C PHE A 125 -9.30 -18.89 -14.60
N ASN A 126 -10.21 -19.77 -14.18
CA ASN A 126 -11.55 -19.37 -13.71
C ASN A 126 -11.45 -18.48 -12.47
N SER A 127 -10.58 -18.84 -11.52
CA SER A 127 -10.35 -18.07 -10.31
C SER A 127 -9.85 -16.65 -10.62
N ILE A 128 -8.84 -16.53 -11.49
CA ILE A 128 -8.31 -15.23 -11.92
C ILE A 128 -9.36 -14.42 -12.69
N SER A 129 -10.15 -15.07 -13.56
CA SER A 129 -11.22 -14.40 -14.29
C SER A 129 -12.27 -13.80 -13.35
N SER A 130 -12.68 -14.54 -12.31
CA SER A 130 -13.61 -14.05 -11.29
C SER A 130 -13.05 -12.85 -10.52
N ILE A 131 -11.77 -12.92 -10.13
CA ILE A 131 -11.07 -11.81 -9.44
C ILE A 131 -11.02 -10.55 -10.32
N LEU A 132 -10.66 -10.69 -11.59
CA LEU A 132 -10.58 -9.55 -12.52
C LEU A 132 -11.95 -8.93 -12.80
N GLN A 133 -13.01 -9.75 -12.84
CA GLN A 133 -14.38 -9.26 -12.96
C GLN A 133 -14.82 -8.46 -11.73
N HIS A 134 -14.47 -8.92 -10.52
CA HIS A 134 -14.71 -8.17 -9.28
C HIS A 134 -14.03 -6.80 -9.31
N ASP A 135 -12.74 -6.74 -9.67
CA ASP A 135 -12.02 -5.47 -9.77
C ASP A 135 -12.60 -4.53 -10.83
N TYR A 136 -13.03 -5.08 -11.96
CA TYR A 136 -13.69 -4.28 -12.99
C TYR A 136 -15.02 -3.72 -12.48
N ARG A 137 -15.86 -4.54 -11.84
CA ARG A 137 -17.13 -4.09 -11.26
C ARG A 137 -16.90 -2.98 -10.24
N LYS A 138 -15.95 -3.13 -9.32
CA LYS A 138 -15.61 -2.09 -8.35
C LYS A 138 -15.25 -0.78 -9.03
N LYS A 139 -14.35 -0.81 -10.02
CA LYS A 139 -13.99 0.41 -10.77
C LYS A 139 -15.18 1.10 -11.44
N ILE A 140 -16.14 0.34 -11.94
CA ILE A 140 -17.36 0.90 -12.54
C ILE A 140 -18.31 1.48 -11.48
N GLU A 141 -18.39 0.86 -10.30
CA GLU A 141 -19.14 1.38 -9.16
C GLU A 141 -18.51 2.67 -8.61
N ASP A 142 -17.17 2.74 -8.59
CA ASP A 142 -16.38 3.91 -8.17
C ASP A 142 -16.73 5.17 -8.96
N LEU A 143 -17.00 5.03 -10.27
CA LEU A 143 -17.41 6.14 -11.12
C LEU A 143 -18.74 6.78 -10.70
N LYS A 144 -19.56 6.08 -9.91
CA LYS A 144 -20.89 6.52 -9.49
C LYS A 144 -20.94 7.00 -8.04
N ARG A 145 -19.83 6.93 -7.31
CA ARG A 145 -19.74 7.33 -5.89
C ARG A 145 -18.76 8.47 -5.70
N LEU A 146 -18.92 9.18 -4.58
CA LEU A 146 -17.92 10.12 -4.11
C LEU A 146 -16.66 9.36 -3.70
N VAL A 147 -15.51 10.04 -3.75
CA VAL A 147 -14.25 9.46 -3.32
C VAL A 147 -14.32 9.08 -1.85
N ASP A 148 -14.05 7.82 -1.56
CA ASP A 148 -13.98 7.29 -0.20
C ASP A 148 -12.58 7.57 0.38
N ARG A 149 -12.51 8.44 1.39
CA ARG A 149 -11.24 8.80 2.03
C ARG A 149 -10.73 7.72 2.98
N ASP A 150 -11.56 6.76 3.36
CA ASP A 150 -11.18 5.63 4.21
C ASP A 150 -10.59 4.47 3.40
N GLU A 151 -10.71 4.49 2.08
CA GLU A 151 -10.22 3.43 1.19
C GLU A 151 -8.69 3.40 1.08
N TRP A 152 -8.09 2.21 1.09
CA TRP A 152 -6.65 2.04 1.00
C TRP A 152 -6.22 1.65 -0.41
N GLU A 153 -5.28 2.41 -0.98
CA GLU A 153 -4.67 2.09 -2.28
C GLU A 153 -3.66 0.94 -2.17
N PHE A 154 -2.97 0.81 -1.04
CA PHE A 154 -1.93 -0.19 -0.83
C PHE A 154 -2.29 -1.15 0.31
N SER A 155 -1.94 -2.42 0.13
CA SER A 155 -2.23 -3.47 1.10
C SER A 155 -1.34 -3.35 2.35
N PRO A 156 -1.81 -3.79 3.54
CA PRO A 156 -1.02 -3.74 4.79
C PRO A 156 0.37 -4.38 4.70
N GLN A 157 0.53 -5.42 3.88
CA GLN A 157 1.78 -6.15 3.67
C GLN A 157 2.75 -5.47 2.69
N THR A 158 2.43 -4.27 2.18
CA THR A 158 3.32 -3.50 1.31
C THR A 158 4.48 -2.89 2.11
N VAL A 159 5.72 -3.15 1.70
CA VAL A 159 6.93 -2.58 2.33
C VAL A 159 7.30 -1.26 1.64
N ASN A 160 6.53 -0.21 1.90
CA ASN A 160 6.79 1.15 1.40
C ASN A 160 5.97 2.19 2.18
N ALA A 161 6.17 3.48 1.93
CA ALA A 161 5.31 4.55 2.43
C ALA A 161 4.94 5.51 1.28
N PHE A 162 3.79 6.16 1.38
CA PHE A 162 3.22 6.91 0.25
C PHE A 162 2.65 8.26 0.70
N TYR A 163 2.80 9.26 -0.16
CA TYR A 163 2.00 10.49 -0.11
C TYR A 163 1.14 10.59 -1.36
N TYR A 164 -0.18 10.74 -1.19
CA TYR A 164 -1.13 10.91 -2.28
C TYR A 164 -1.68 12.33 -2.31
N ALA A 165 -1.19 13.14 -3.26
CA ALA A 165 -1.49 14.56 -3.34
C ALA A 165 -2.97 14.91 -3.52
N PRO A 166 -3.77 14.21 -4.35
CA PRO A 166 -5.18 14.55 -4.55
C PRO A 166 -6.03 14.46 -3.28
N LEU A 167 -5.68 13.56 -2.35
CA LEU A 167 -6.38 13.43 -1.07
C LEU A 167 -5.66 14.11 0.09
N ASN A 168 -4.45 14.63 -0.15
CA ASN A 168 -3.54 15.14 0.88
C ASN A 168 -3.38 14.10 1.99
N GLU A 169 -2.86 12.94 1.63
CA GLU A 169 -2.81 11.76 2.50
C GLU A 169 -1.41 11.18 2.58
N ILE A 170 -0.99 10.78 3.78
CA ILE A 170 0.18 9.92 4.01
C ILE A 170 -0.28 8.52 4.46
N MET A 171 0.36 7.49 3.92
CA MET A 171 0.05 6.09 4.21
C MET A 171 1.31 5.30 4.54
N PHE A 172 1.27 4.63 5.69
CA PHE A 172 2.28 3.69 6.18
C PHE A 172 1.61 2.32 6.39
N PRO A 173 1.66 1.41 5.40
CA PRO A 173 1.21 0.03 5.58
C PRO A 173 1.96 -0.70 6.69
N ALA A 174 1.35 -1.70 7.31
CA ALA A 174 1.91 -2.43 8.44
C ALA A 174 3.32 -2.98 8.18
N ALA A 175 3.61 -3.47 6.97
CA ALA A 175 4.90 -4.08 6.66
C ALA A 175 6.07 -3.10 6.47
N VAL A 176 5.84 -1.79 6.38
CA VAL A 176 6.96 -0.82 6.48
C VAL A 176 7.33 -0.55 7.94
N LEU A 177 6.42 -0.85 8.88
CA LEU A 177 6.55 -0.61 10.31
C LEU A 177 7.18 -1.81 11.03
N GLN A 178 8.32 -2.25 10.51
CA GLN A 178 9.14 -3.32 11.06
C GLN A 178 10.63 -2.99 10.89
N GLU A 179 11.49 -3.79 11.51
CA GLU A 179 12.94 -3.59 11.43
C GLU A 179 13.43 -3.72 9.98
N PRO A 180 14.42 -2.90 9.56
CA PRO A 180 15.18 -1.94 10.37
C PRO A 180 14.54 -0.53 10.45
N LEU A 181 13.40 -0.31 9.80
CA LEU A 181 12.81 1.03 9.68
C LEU A 181 12.06 1.46 10.95
N PHE A 182 11.43 0.52 11.63
CA PHE A 182 10.72 0.77 12.87
C PHE A 182 10.87 -0.41 13.82
N SER A 183 11.17 -0.15 15.09
CA SER A 183 11.17 -1.17 16.14
C SER A 183 10.43 -0.67 17.37
N PHE A 184 9.47 -1.47 17.82
CA PHE A 184 8.69 -1.19 19.02
C PHE A 184 9.55 -1.26 20.30
N PHE A 185 10.69 -1.95 20.28
CA PHE A 185 11.56 -2.07 21.46
C PHE A 185 12.79 -1.17 21.41
N ALA A 186 13.02 -0.50 20.28
CA ALA A 186 14.15 0.39 20.10
C ALA A 186 13.92 1.76 20.77
N ASP A 187 15.06 2.46 20.96
CA ASP A 187 15.08 3.87 21.31
C ASP A 187 14.41 4.72 20.21
N ASP A 188 13.72 5.79 20.61
CA ASP A 188 12.99 6.64 19.68
C ASP A 188 13.91 7.29 18.64
N ALA A 189 15.18 7.59 18.97
CA ALA A 189 16.11 8.18 18.02
C ALA A 189 16.31 7.30 16.78
N LEU A 190 16.27 5.97 16.92
CA LEU A 190 16.35 5.05 15.79
C LEU A 190 15.09 5.14 14.92
N ASN A 191 13.91 5.17 15.54
CA ASN A 191 12.65 5.30 14.82
C ASN A 191 12.53 6.66 14.10
N TYR A 192 12.94 7.76 14.75
CA TYR A 192 12.99 9.08 14.14
C TYR A 192 13.99 9.17 12.99
N GLY A 193 15.16 8.55 13.13
CA GLY A 193 16.18 8.54 12.09
C GLY A 193 15.85 7.66 10.88
N ALA A 194 15.00 6.65 11.06
CA ALA A 194 14.64 5.70 10.02
C ALA A 194 13.28 5.98 9.40
N ILE A 195 12.17 5.64 10.08
CA ILE A 195 10.81 5.88 9.54
C ILE A 195 10.36 7.34 9.68
N GLY A 196 11.01 8.12 10.55
CA GLY A 196 10.67 9.53 10.75
C GLY A 196 11.32 10.52 9.77
N TYR A 197 12.25 10.06 8.93
CA TYR A 197 12.92 10.87 7.91
C TYR A 197 12.09 11.00 6.63
#